data_AF-A0A0J7KC99-F1
#
_entry.id   AF-A0A0J7KC99-F1
#
_cell.length_a   1.000
_cell.length_b   1.000
_cell.length_c   1.000
_cell.angle_alpha   90.00
_cell.angle_beta   90.00
_cell.angle_gamma   90.00
#
_symmetry.space_group_name_H-M   'P 1'
#
loop_
_entity.id
_entity.type
_entity.pdbx_description
1 polymer ?
#
loop_
_entity_poly.entity_id
_entity_poly.type
_entity_poly.pdbx_seq_one_letter_code
_entity_poly.pdbx_strand_id
1 'polypeptide(L)' 'VIVPHKEIREILEEAHDSPSGDHFGVNKTLEKIRRRFYWATCKKDVENWGKSCEICIAKRGP' A
#
# COMPACT_ATOMS: atom_id res chain seq x y z
N VAL A 1 6.55 6.66 -12.95
CA VAL A 1 6.11 5.69 -13.98
C VAL A 1 4.58 5.55 -13.93
N ILE A 2 3.90 5.58 -15.07
CA ILE A 2 2.45 5.31 -15.13
C ILE A 2 2.27 3.80 -15.01
N VAL A 3 1.47 3.37 -14.03
CA VAL A 3 1.33 1.95 -13.69
C VAL A 3 0.08 1.36 -14.36
N PRO A 4 0.19 0.26 -15.12
CA PRO A 4 -0.97 -0.49 -15.59
C PRO A 4 -1.61 -1.29 -14.46
N HIS A 5 -2.92 -1.53 -14.56
CA HIS A 5 -3.73 -2.08 -13.47
C HIS A 5 -3.21 -3.41 -12.88
N LYS A 6 -2.61 -4.25 -13.71
CA LYS A 6 -2.06 -5.56 -13.33
C LYS A 6 -0.87 -5.48 -12.37
N GLU A 7 -0.09 -4.39 -12.42
CA GLU A 7 1.13 -4.22 -11.61
C GLU A 7 0.84 -3.51 -10.27
N ILE A 8 -0.36 -2.93 -10.11
CA ILE A 8 -0.74 -2.19 -8.90
C ILE A 8 -0.63 -3.08 -7.67
N ARG A 9 -1.07 -4.34 -7.78
CA ARG A 9 -1.07 -5.28 -6.66
C ARG A 9 0.35 -5.56 -6.16
N GLU A 10 1.27 -5.91 -7.06
CA GLU A 10 2.67 -6.18 -6.70
C GLU A 10 3.32 -4.94 -6.07
N ILE A 11 3.06 -3.75 -6.60
CA ILE A 11 3.58 -2.49 -6.05
C ILE A 11 3.01 -2.23 -4.63
N LEU A 12 1.74 -2.54 -4.39
CA LEU A 12 1.13 -2.41 -3.06
C LEU A 12 1.76 -3.39 -2.07
N GLU A 13 1.93 -4.66 -2.46
CA GLU A 13 2.61 -5.70 -1.68
C GLU A 13 4.04 -5.26 -1.32
N GLU A 14 4.86 -4.84 -2.28
CA GLU A 14 6.24 -4.39 -2.00
C GLU A 14 6.32 -3.09 -1.17
N ALA A 15 5.38 -2.17 -1.38
CA ALA A 15 5.36 -0.91 -0.65
C ALA A 15 4.86 -1.06 0.78
N HIS A 16 3.93 -1.98 1.02
CA HIS A 16 3.27 -2.21 2.29
C HIS A 16 3.93 -3.33 3.11
N ASP A 17 4.18 -4.49 2.52
CA ASP A 17 4.77 -5.68 3.14
C ASP A 17 6.31 -5.68 3.02
N SER A 18 6.91 -4.49 3.07
CA SER A 18 8.35 -4.30 2.96
C SER A 18 9.07 -5.27 3.90
N PRO A 19 10.17 -5.93 3.49
CA PRO A 19 10.84 -7.00 4.26
C PRO A 19 11.33 -6.58 5.65
N SER A 20 11.33 -5.27 5.94
CA SER A 20 11.55 -4.70 7.27
C SER A 20 10.39 -4.94 8.25
N GLY A 21 9.27 -5.52 7.82
CA GLY A 21 8.12 -5.87 8.66
C GLY A 21 7.30 -4.69 9.17
N ASP A 22 7.64 -3.45 8.78
CA ASP A 22 6.86 -2.27 9.11
C ASP A 22 5.72 -2.19 8.08
N HIS A 23 4.58 -2.81 8.42
CA HIS A 23 3.30 -2.59 7.73
C HIS A 23 2.91 -1.12 7.86
N PHE A 24 3.55 -0.31 7.03
CA PHE A 24 3.44 1.12 7.07
C PHE A 24 1.96 1.49 6.95
N GLY A 25 1.50 2.37 7.85
CA GLY A 25 0.16 2.92 7.73
C GLY A 25 -0.05 3.57 6.36
N VAL A 26 -1.29 3.63 5.90
CA VAL A 26 -1.72 4.12 4.57
C VAL A 26 -0.93 5.35 4.09
N ASN A 27 -0.71 6.35 4.94
CA ASN A 27 0.01 7.57 4.57
C ASN A 27 1.47 7.33 4.16
N LYS A 28 2.21 6.50 4.91
CA LYS A 28 3.60 6.18 4.61
C LYS A 28 3.72 5.33 3.34
N THR A 29 2.83 4.34 3.18
CA THR A 29 2.76 3.53 1.95
C THR A 29 2.46 4.40 0.73
N LEU A 30 1.49 5.31 0.85
CA LEU A 30 1.12 6.24 -0.23
C LEU A 30 2.27 7.17 -0.60
N GLU A 31 3.01 7.69 0.37
CA GLU A 31 4.19 8.52 0.10
C GLU A 31 5.27 7.74 -0.64
N LYS A 32 5.58 6.52 -0.20
CA LYS A 32 6.58 5.64 -0.84
C LYS A 32 6.21 5.34 -2.30
N ILE A 33 4.94 5.03 -2.56
CA ILE A 33 4.42 4.77 -3.90
C ILE A 33 4.51 6.02 -4.77
N ARG A 34 4.02 7.17 -4.30
CA ARG A 34 3.98 8.43 -5.08
C ARG A 34 5.36 8.96 -5.48
N ARG A 35 6.42 8.56 -4.78
CA ARG A 35 7.81 8.91 -5.15
C ARG A 35 8.25 8.25 -6.47
N ARG A 36 7.64 7.14 -6.88
CA ARG A 36 8.10 6.31 -8.03
C ARG A 36 7.00 6.01 -9.06
N PHE A 37 5.76 5.93 -8.60
CA PHE A 37 4.62 5.42 -9.35
C PHE A 37 3.44 6.38 -9.34
N TYR A 38 2.65 6.33 -10.40
CA TYR A 38 1.44 7.14 -10.54
C TYR A 38 0.34 6.35 -11.25
N TRP A 39 -0.87 6.39 -10.68
CA TRP A 39 -2.11 5.95 -11.31
C TRP A 39 -3.31 6.65 -10.66
N ALA A 40 -4.44 6.71 -11.36
CA ALA A 40 -5.58 7.56 -11.00
C ALA A 40 -6.20 7.24 -9.63
N THR A 41 -6.30 5.96 -9.28
CA THR A 41 -6.96 5.48 -8.05
C THR A 41 -5.99 5.19 -6.90
N CYS A 42 -4.73 5.61 -7.02
CA CYS A 42 -3.64 5.26 -6.09
C CYS A 42 -3.97 5.39 -4.62
N LYS A 43 -4.53 6.54 -4.20
CA LYS A 43 -4.91 6.72 -2.80
C LYS A 43 -5.94 5.69 -2.34
N LYS A 44 -6.98 5.45 -3.15
CA LYS A 44 -8.06 4.53 -2.83
C LYS A 44 -7.58 3.09 -2.76
N ASP A 45 -6.68 2.69 -3.67
CA ASP A 45 -6.12 1.35 -3.68
C ASP A 45 -5.24 1.09 -2.45
N VAL A 46 -4.42 2.07 -2.04
CA VAL A 46 -3.61 1.98 -0.80
C VAL A 46 -4.50 1.92 0.45
N GLU A 47 -5.56 2.72 0.49
CA GLU A 47 -6.53 2.68 1.61
C GLU A 47 -7.24 1.33 1.71
N ASN A 48 -7.66 0.76 0.58
CA ASN A 48 -8.30 -0.55 0.54
C ASN A 48 -7.31 -1.65 0.94
N TRP A 49 -6.07 -1.58 0.46
CA TRP A 49 -5.01 -2.53 0.82
C TRP A 49 -4.73 -2.55 2.33
N GLY A 50 -4.58 -1.38 2.95
CA GLY A 50 -4.36 -1.28 4.39
C GLY A 50 -5.58 -1.74 5.23
N LYS A 51 -6.78 -1.79 4.65
CA LYS A 51 -7.98 -2.35 5.30
C LYS A 51 -8.11 -3.85 5.13
N SER A 52 -7.51 -4.44 4.09
CA SER A 52 -7.48 -5.89 3.88
C SER A 52 -6.29 -6.58 4.54
N CYS A 53 -5.27 -5.83 4.97
CA CYS A 53 -4.10 -6.39 5.65
C CYS A 53 -4.45 -6.89 7.06
N GLU A 54 -4.45 -8.21 7.26
CA GLU A 54 -4.76 -8.86 8.54
C GLU A 54 -3.82 -8.41 9.67
N ILE A 55 -2.55 -8.15 9.36
CA ILE A 55 -1.55 -7.70 10.35
C ILE A 55 -1.86 -6.27 10.81
N CYS A 56 -2.25 -5.38 9.90
CA CYS A 56 -2.72 -4.04 10.26
C CYS A 56 -4.03 -4.07 11.05
N ILE A 57 -4.96 -4.96 10.67
CA ILE A 57 -6.24 -5.11 11.36
C ILE A 57 -6.01 -5.59 12.80
N ALA A 58 -5.18 -6.63 12.99
CA ALA A 58 -4.85 -7.17 14.31
C ALA A 58 -4.18 -6.12 15.22
N LYS A 59 -3.34 -5.24 14.66
CA LYS A 59 -2.69 -4.14 15.41
C LYS A 59 -3.62 -3.00 15.83
N ARG A 60 -4.81 -2.87 15.23
CA ARG A 60 -5.73 -1.77 15.55
C ARG A 60 -6.50 -1.95 16.86
N GLY A 61 -6.53 -3.17 17.42
CA GLY A 61 -7.26 -3.48 18.65
C GLY A 61 -8.80 -3.29 18.49
N PRO A 62 -9.59 -3.83 19.44
CA PRO A 62 -11.02 -3.50 19.54
C PRO A 62 -11.26 -2.03 19.89
#